data_AF-A0A2D4JIS9-F1
#
_entry.id   AF-A0A2D4JIS9-F1
#
_cell.length_a   1.000
_cell.length_b   1.000
_cell.length_c   1.000
_cell.angle_alpha   90.00
_cell.angle_beta   90.00
_cell.angle_gamma   90.00
#
_symmetry.space_group_name_H-M   'P 1'
#
loop_
_entity.id
_entity.type
_entity.pdbx_description
1 polymer ?
#
loop_
_entity_poly.entity_id
_entity_poly.type
_entity_poly.pdbx_seq_one_letter_code
_entity_poly.pdbx_strand_id
1 'polypeptide(L)'
;DDDVDLELRLARFEQLITRRPLLLNSVLLRQNPHNVHEWHKRVKLYEGKPWEIINTYTEAVQTVDPFKATGKSHTLWVSFAKFYETNGQIEDARTIFEKATKVNFKQVDELASIWCEYGEMELRHENYDQALRILRKATAIPA
;
A
#
# COMPACT_ATOMS: atom_id res chain seq x y z
N ASP A 1 32.85 -31.87 -13.24
CA ASP A 1 31.44 -32.24 -13.42
C ASP A 1 30.67 -32.28 -12.10
N ASP A 2 31.09 -33.08 -11.11
CA ASP A 2 30.37 -33.15 -9.81
C ASP A 2 30.35 -31.84 -9.01
N ASP A 3 31.43 -31.06 -9.06
CA ASP A 3 31.54 -29.78 -8.35
C ASP A 3 30.61 -28.70 -8.97
N VAL A 4 30.52 -28.69 -10.30
CA VAL A 4 29.64 -27.79 -11.06
C VAL A 4 28.16 -28.14 -10.82
N ASP A 5 27.83 -29.43 -10.73
CA ASP A 5 26.46 -29.87 -10.39
C ASP A 5 26.10 -29.52 -8.93
N LEU A 6 27.06 -29.64 -8.00
CA LEU A 6 26.87 -29.21 -6.62
C LEU A 6 26.64 -27.69 -6.52
N GLU A 7 27.46 -26.88 -7.19
CA GLU A 7 27.29 -25.42 -7.25
C GLU A 7 25.92 -25.04 -7.84
N LEU A 8 25.50 -25.69 -8.93
CA LEU A 8 24.21 -25.43 -9.54
C LEU A 8 23.04 -25.76 -8.59
N ARG A 9 23.14 -26.87 -7.84
CA ARG A 9 22.13 -27.25 -6.84
C ARG A 9 22.10 -26.26 -5.69
N LEU A 10 23.26 -25.85 -5.18
CA LEU A 10 23.37 -24.85 -4.10
C LEU A 10 22.77 -23.52 -4.54
N ALA A 11 23.10 -23.03 -5.74
CA ALA A 11 22.51 -21.82 -6.30
C ALA A 11 20.98 -21.90 -6.41
N ARG A 12 20.45 -23.06 -6.83
CA ARG A 12 18.99 -23.28 -6.89
C ARG A 12 18.35 -23.30 -5.50
N PHE A 13 19.01 -23.92 -4.51
CA PHE A 13 18.53 -23.93 -3.13
C PHE A 13 18.53 -22.53 -2.52
N GLU A 14 19.62 -21.77 -2.71
CA GLU A 14 19.70 -20.38 -2.26
C GLU A 14 18.55 -19.55 -2.87
N GLN A 15 18.33 -19.65 -4.19
CA GLN A 15 17.20 -18.97 -4.84
C GLN A 15 15.84 -19.35 -4.22
N LEU A 16 15.62 -20.62 -3.91
CA LEU A 16 14.39 -21.10 -3.27
C LEU A 16 14.24 -20.54 -1.85
N ILE A 17 15.32 -20.51 -1.07
CA ILE A 17 15.34 -19.97 0.29
C ILE A 17 15.04 -18.47 0.26
N THR A 18 15.67 -17.71 -0.63
CA THR A 18 15.43 -16.26 -0.79
C THR A 18 13.98 -15.97 -1.21
N ARG A 19 13.37 -16.83 -2.05
CA ARG A 19 11.99 -16.63 -2.53
C ARG A 19 10.91 -17.15 -1.57
N ARG A 20 11.27 -17.98 -0.59
CA ARG A 20 10.30 -18.59 0.35
C ARG A 20 9.33 -17.58 1.00
N PRO A 21 9.76 -16.40 1.49
CA PRO A 21 8.84 -15.44 2.08
C PRO A 21 7.78 -14.92 1.09
N LEU A 22 8.18 -14.64 -0.16
CA LEU A 22 7.28 -14.18 -1.22
C LEU A 22 6.28 -15.28 -1.61
N LEU A 23 6.75 -16.52 -1.74
CA LEU A 23 5.90 -17.65 -2.08
C LEU A 23 4.86 -17.91 -0.98
N LEU A 24 5.28 -17.90 0.28
CA LEU A 24 4.36 -18.05 1.41
C LEU A 24 3.30 -16.94 1.43
N ASN A 25 3.73 -15.69 1.28
CA ASN A 25 2.82 -14.55 1.22
C ASN A 25 1.83 -14.67 0.04
N SER A 26 2.28 -15.14 -1.13
CA SER A 26 1.39 -15.36 -2.28
C SER A 26 0.30 -16.40 -2.00
N VAL A 27 0.61 -17.44 -1.22
CA VAL A 27 -0.37 -18.45 -0.81
C VAL A 27 -1.38 -17.85 0.17
N LEU A 28 -0.92 -17.04 1.13
CA LEU A 28 -1.79 -16.38 2.10
C LEU A 28 -2.75 -15.38 1.43
N LEU A 29 -2.28 -14.61 0.46
CA LEU A 29 -3.11 -13.69 -0.31
C LEU A 29 -4.10 -14.43 -1.23
N ARG A 30 -3.77 -15.62 -1.73
CA ARG A 30 -4.72 -16.47 -2.47
C ARG A 30 -5.82 -17.04 -1.57
N GLN A 31 -5.49 -17.36 -0.31
CA GLN A 31 -6.47 -17.83 0.66
C GLN A 31 -7.40 -16.70 1.13
N ASN A 32 -6.85 -15.51 1.39
CA ASN A 32 -7.62 -14.34 1.74
C ASN A 32 -7.06 -13.08 1.05
N PRO A 33 -7.61 -12.71 -0.12
CA PRO A 33 -7.21 -11.51 -0.85
C PRO A 33 -7.51 -10.21 -0.09
N HIS A 34 -8.41 -10.25 0.88
CA HIS A 34 -8.84 -9.08 1.66
C HIS A 34 -8.01 -8.90 2.95
N ASN A 35 -6.94 -9.67 3.13
CA ASN A 35 -6.05 -9.53 4.28
C ASN A 35 -5.03 -8.39 4.08
N VAL A 36 -5.32 -7.26 4.70
CA VAL A 36 -4.50 -6.04 4.59
C VAL A 36 -3.08 -6.23 5.13
N HIS A 37 -2.92 -7.03 6.18
CA HIS A 37 -1.62 -7.24 6.81
C HIS A 37 -0.64 -7.98 5.87
N GLU A 38 -1.15 -8.95 5.11
CA GLU A 38 -0.34 -9.69 4.15
C GLU A 38 0.07 -8.83 2.94
N TRP A 39 -0.77 -7.89 2.51
CA TRP A 39 -0.39 -6.91 1.49
C TRP A 39 0.76 -6.01 1.95
N HIS A 40 0.72 -5.51 3.19
CA HIS A 40 1.84 -4.74 3.75
C HIS A 40 3.12 -5.56 3.87
N LYS A 41 3.03 -6.84 4.26
CA LYS A 41 4.19 -7.74 4.26
C LYS A 41 4.76 -7.89 2.86
N ARG A 42 3.92 -8.07 1.83
CA ARG A 42 4.37 -8.19 0.45
C ARG A 42 5.16 -6.97 -0.02
N VAL A 43 4.70 -5.78 0.35
CA VAL A 43 5.42 -4.53 0.04
C VAL A 43 6.80 -4.51 0.71
N LYS A 44 6.90 -4.87 1.99
CA LYS A 44 8.19 -4.98 2.69
C LYS A 44 9.14 -5.99 2.03
N LEU A 45 8.60 -7.09 1.49
CA LEU A 45 9.40 -8.07 0.77
C LEU A 45 9.94 -7.57 -0.58
N TYR A 46 9.31 -6.54 -1.16
CA TYR A 46 9.77 -5.88 -2.39
C TYR A 46 10.55 -4.59 -2.12
N GLU A 47 11.00 -4.35 -0.88
CA GLU A 47 11.84 -3.21 -0.53
C GLU A 47 13.06 -3.11 -1.46
N GLY A 48 13.33 -1.90 -1.97
CA GLY A 48 14.36 -1.65 -2.98
C GLY A 48 13.94 -1.88 -4.43
N LYS A 49 12.70 -2.33 -4.70
CA LYS A 49 12.14 -2.46 -6.07
C LYS A 49 10.87 -1.60 -6.24
N PRO A 50 11.01 -0.31 -6.60
CA PRO A 50 9.88 0.62 -6.66
C PRO A 50 8.74 0.15 -7.57
N TRP A 51 9.06 -0.42 -8.73
CA TRP A 51 8.07 -0.91 -9.68
C TRP A 51 7.17 -2.01 -9.10
N GLU A 52 7.77 -2.99 -8.42
CA GLU A 52 7.04 -4.10 -7.79
C GLU A 52 6.19 -3.64 -6.60
N ILE A 53 6.66 -2.63 -5.86
CA ILE A 53 5.90 -2.02 -4.77
C ILE A 53 4.65 -1.33 -5.30
N ILE A 54 4.79 -0.51 -6.36
CA ILE A 54 3.65 0.18 -6.99
C ILE A 54 2.64 -0.83 -7.54
N ASN A 55 3.12 -1.86 -8.24
CA ASN A 55 2.24 -2.90 -8.76
C ASN A 55 1.51 -3.63 -7.61
N THR A 56 2.22 -3.98 -6.54
CA THR A 56 1.63 -4.63 -5.37
C THR A 56 0.56 -3.76 -4.69
N TYR A 57 0.81 -2.47 -4.49
CA TYR A 57 -0.20 -1.56 -3.93
C TYR A 57 -1.39 -1.39 -4.86
N THR A 58 -1.17 -1.30 -6.17
CA THR A 58 -2.22 -1.18 -7.18
C THR A 58 -3.11 -2.42 -7.20
N GLU A 59 -2.52 -3.61 -7.17
CA GLU A 59 -3.25 -4.88 -7.00
C GLU A 59 -4.02 -4.89 -5.67
N ALA A 60 -3.41 -4.45 -4.57
CA ALA A 60 -4.03 -4.44 -3.25
C ALA A 60 -5.29 -3.55 -3.20
N VAL A 61 -5.22 -2.31 -3.70
CA VAL A 61 -6.38 -1.40 -3.68
C VAL A 61 -7.51 -1.82 -4.63
N GLN A 62 -7.21 -2.60 -5.67
CA GLN A 62 -8.23 -3.16 -6.56
C GLN A 62 -8.89 -4.43 -6.01
N THR A 63 -8.15 -5.22 -5.22
CA THR A 63 -8.61 -6.53 -4.73
C THR A 63 -9.25 -6.48 -3.35
N VAL A 64 -8.83 -5.54 -2.49
CA VAL A 64 -9.34 -5.42 -1.13
C VAL A 64 -10.69 -4.71 -1.14
N ASP A 65 -11.74 -5.46 -0.80
CA ASP A 65 -13.07 -4.91 -0.51
C ASP A 65 -13.09 -4.42 0.96
N PRO A 66 -13.34 -3.13 1.23
CA PRO A 66 -13.38 -2.59 2.59
C PRO A 66 -14.37 -3.30 3.53
N PHE A 67 -15.45 -3.89 3.01
CA PHE A 67 -16.44 -4.59 3.84
C PHE A 67 -15.98 -5.97 4.31
N LYS A 68 -15.12 -6.61 3.51
CA LYS A 68 -14.56 -7.94 3.78
C LYS A 68 -13.12 -7.89 4.31
N ALA A 69 -12.53 -6.70 4.36
CA ALA A 69 -11.17 -6.48 4.77
C ALA A 69 -10.93 -7.02 6.18
N THR A 70 -9.90 -7.86 6.31
CA THR A 70 -9.37 -8.27 7.61
C THR A 70 -8.23 -7.32 7.96
N GLY A 71 -8.53 -6.34 8.82
CA GLY A 71 -7.62 -5.26 9.19
C GLY A 71 -8.08 -3.89 8.71
N LYS A 72 -7.22 -2.89 8.89
CA LYS A 72 -7.50 -1.48 8.58
C LYS A 72 -7.24 -1.19 7.11
N SER A 73 -8.27 -1.16 6.29
CA SER A 73 -8.16 -1.02 4.82
C SER A 73 -7.54 0.32 4.39
N HIS A 74 -7.82 1.39 5.14
CA HIS A 74 -7.24 2.71 4.89
C HIS A 74 -5.71 2.74 4.95
N THR A 75 -5.08 1.84 5.72
CA THR A 75 -3.63 1.82 5.86
C THR A 75 -2.92 1.51 4.54
N LEU A 76 -3.54 0.75 3.64
CA LEU A 76 -2.99 0.50 2.30
C LEU A 76 -2.92 1.79 1.49
N TRP A 77 -4.01 2.57 1.51
CA TRP A 77 -4.08 3.86 0.82
C TRP A 77 -3.07 4.86 1.38
N VAL A 78 -3.00 4.97 2.72
CA VAL A 78 -2.04 5.87 3.39
C VAL A 78 -0.60 5.48 3.09
N SER A 79 -0.24 4.19 3.21
CA SER A 79 1.12 3.74 2.89
C SER A 79 1.45 3.90 1.41
N PHE A 80 0.48 3.71 0.51
CA PHE A 80 0.71 3.91 -0.92
C PHE A 80 0.96 5.38 -1.25
N ALA A 81 0.22 6.31 -0.64
CA ALA A 81 0.46 7.73 -0.82
C ALA A 81 1.79 8.17 -0.19
N LYS A 82 2.13 7.69 1.02
CA LYS A 82 3.44 7.95 1.67
C LYS A 82 4.62 7.43 0.84
N PHE A 83 4.43 6.33 0.10
CA PHE A 83 5.45 5.83 -0.82
C PHE A 83 5.71 6.82 -1.97
N TYR A 84 4.66 7.39 -2.58
CA TYR A 84 4.83 8.44 -3.59
C TYR A 84 5.39 9.74 -3.01
N GLU A 85 4.97 10.12 -1.80
CA GLU A 85 5.51 11.28 -1.06
C GLU A 85 7.02 11.16 -0.85
N THR A 86 7.49 10.00 -0.38
CA THR A 86 8.92 9.73 -0.14
C THR A 86 9.74 9.76 -1.43
N ASN A 87 9.12 9.41 -2.55
CA ASN A 87 9.74 9.47 -3.88
C ASN A 87 9.67 10.87 -4.52
N GLY A 88 9.11 11.87 -3.83
CA GLY A 88 8.96 13.24 -4.34
C GLY A 88 7.81 13.44 -5.33
N GLN A 89 6.94 12.44 -5.51
CA GLN A 89 5.82 12.48 -6.44
C GLN A 89 4.52 12.92 -5.73
N ILE A 90 4.46 14.20 -5.35
CA ILE A 90 3.34 14.74 -4.55
C ILE A 90 2.02 14.73 -5.33
N GLU A 91 2.04 15.01 -6.64
CA GLU A 91 0.82 14.99 -7.47
C GLU A 91 0.21 13.58 -7.59
N ASP A 92 1.06 12.56 -7.68
CA ASP A 92 0.60 11.17 -7.68
C ASP A 92 0.02 10.80 -6.30
N ALA A 93 0.68 11.21 -5.22
CA ALA A 93 0.18 11.02 -3.86
C ALA A 93 -1.21 11.67 -3.66
N ARG A 94 -1.42 12.91 -4.15
CA ARG A 94 -2.74 13.57 -4.17
C ARG A 94 -3.78 12.74 -4.91
N THR A 95 -3.43 12.24 -6.09
CA THR A 95 -4.34 11.42 -6.90
C THR A 95 -4.73 10.14 -6.17
N ILE A 96 -3.80 9.51 -5.44
CA ILE A 96 -4.09 8.34 -4.59
C ILE A 96 -5.02 8.72 -3.44
N PHE A 97 -4.76 9.82 -2.73
CA PHE A 97 -5.64 10.28 -1.65
C PHE A 97 -7.05 10.64 -2.16
N GLU A 98 -7.16 11.33 -3.29
CA GLU A 98 -8.47 11.65 -3.88
C GLU A 98 -9.26 10.39 -4.26
N LYS A 99 -8.59 9.36 -4.78
CA LYS A 99 -9.22 8.06 -5.03
C LYS A 99 -9.65 7.41 -3.71
N ALA A 100 -8.79 7.43 -2.70
CA ALA A 100 -9.08 6.87 -1.38
C ALA A 100 -10.32 7.53 -0.74
N THR A 101 -10.49 8.85 -0.85
CA THR A 101 -11.65 9.56 -0.28
C THR A 101 -12.99 9.19 -0.91
N LYS A 102 -13.00 8.58 -2.10
CA LYS A 102 -14.21 8.12 -2.79
C LYS A 102 -14.56 6.66 -2.46
N VAL A 103 -13.66 5.93 -1.80
CA VAL A 103 -13.90 4.54 -1.41
C VAL A 103 -14.87 4.51 -0.23
N ASN A 104 -15.88 3.65 -0.31
CA ASN A 104 -16.81 3.44 0.78
C ASN A 104 -16.20 2.47 1.81
N PHE A 105 -15.70 3.02 2.91
CA PHE A 105 -15.12 2.24 4.00
C PHE A 105 -16.20 1.70 4.93
N LYS A 106 -15.89 0.60 5.62
CA LYS A 106 -16.81 0.00 6.59
C LYS A 106 -17.01 0.89 7.82
N GLN A 107 -15.96 1.60 8.24
CA GLN A 107 -15.98 2.49 9.39
C GLN A 107 -15.65 3.91 8.97
N VAL A 108 -16.39 4.88 9.53
CA VAL A 108 -16.17 6.32 9.26
C VAL A 108 -14.78 6.77 9.73
N ASP A 109 -14.25 6.14 10.79
CA ASP A 109 -12.91 6.40 11.31
C ASP A 109 -11.79 6.13 10.28
N GLU A 110 -11.98 5.15 9.39
CA GLU A 110 -11.03 4.86 8.32
C GLU A 110 -10.98 6.01 7.28
N LEU A 111 -12.14 6.55 6.93
CA LEU A 111 -12.24 7.71 6.03
C LEU A 111 -11.66 8.97 6.69
N ALA A 112 -11.96 9.20 7.97
CA ALA A 112 -11.41 10.32 8.73
C ALA A 112 -9.87 10.27 8.77
N SER A 113 -9.30 9.09 9.02
CA SER A 113 -7.85 8.88 9.03
C SER A 113 -7.20 9.23 7.68
N ILE A 114 -7.86 8.91 6.56
CA ILE A 114 -7.38 9.27 5.22
C ILE A 114 -7.36 10.79 5.02
N TRP A 115 -8.42 11.50 5.43
CA TRP A 115 -8.46 12.96 5.33
C TRP A 115 -7.42 13.63 6.22
N CYS A 116 -7.19 13.13 7.43
CA CYS A 116 -6.16 13.63 8.32
C CYS A 116 -4.77 13.48 7.69
N GLU A 117 -4.43 12.27 7.21
CA GLU A 117 -3.14 12.00 6.57
C GLU A 117 -2.95 12.82 5.28
N TYR A 118 -4.01 13.03 4.51
CA TYR A 118 -3.96 13.89 3.32
C TYR A 118 -3.69 15.36 3.70
N GLY A 119 -4.36 15.87 4.72
CA GLY A 119 -4.10 17.21 5.24
C GLY A 119 -2.67 17.35 5.78
N GLU A 120 -2.19 16.38 6.55
CA GLU A 120 -0.83 16.38 7.09
C GLU A 120 0.24 16.35 5.99
N MET A 121 0.02 15.60 4.90
CA MET A 121 0.91 15.61 3.73
C MET A 121 1.05 17.02 3.15
N GLU A 122 -0.06 17.72 2.92
CA GLU A 122 -0.01 19.08 2.37
C GLU A 122 0.65 20.07 3.34
N LEU A 123 0.45 19.90 4.65
CA LEU A 123 1.13 20.72 5.66
C LEU A 123 2.64 20.49 5.70
N ARG A 124 3.12 19.25 5.50
CA ARG A 124 4.55 18.93 5.42
C ARG A 124 5.23 19.56 4.20
N HIS A 125 4.48 19.77 3.13
CA HIS A 125 4.96 20.40 1.90
C HIS A 125 4.65 21.90 1.81
N GLU A 126 4.30 22.55 2.94
CA GLU A 126 4.02 23.99 3.02
C GLU A 126 2.83 24.47 2.15
N ASN A 127 1.97 23.56 1.69
CA ASN A 127 0.81 23.87 0.86
C ASN A 127 -0.43 24.17 1.73
N TYR A 128 -0.35 25.22 2.56
CA TYR A 128 -1.38 25.53 3.56
C TYR A 128 -2.76 25.81 2.96
N ASP A 129 -2.82 26.51 1.82
CA ASP A 129 -4.09 26.79 1.13
C ASP A 129 -4.79 25.51 0.69
N GLN A 130 -4.00 24.55 0.19
CA GLN A 130 -4.50 23.28 -0.26
C GLN A 130 -4.95 22.40 0.90
N ALA A 131 -4.16 22.34 1.97
CA ALA A 131 -4.53 21.67 3.22
C ALA A 131 -5.86 22.20 3.76
N LEU A 132 -6.04 23.52 3.79
CA LEU A 132 -7.27 24.15 4.25
C LEU A 132 -8.47 23.80 3.37
N ARG A 133 -8.30 23.77 2.04
CA ARG A 133 -9.34 23.38 1.08
C ARG A 133 -9.78 21.93 1.28
N ILE A 134 -8.83 21.02 1.47
CA ILE A 134 -9.06 19.60 1.71
C ILE A 134 -9.78 19.38 3.03
N LEU A 135 -9.31 19.99 4.12
CA LEU A 135 -9.91 19.83 5.44
C LEU A 135 -11.32 20.43 5.49
N ARG A 136 -11.56 21.59 4.86
CA ARG A 136 -12.91 22.16 4.72
C ARG A 136 -13.86 21.21 4.01
N LYS A 137 -13.39 20.53 2.97
CA LYS A 137 -14.17 19.52 2.24
C LYS A 137 -14.46 18.29 3.11
N ALA A 138 -13.49 17.86 3.92
CA ALA A 138 -13.64 16.74 4.83
C ALA A 138 -14.66 17.03 5.96
N THR A 139 -14.68 18.27 6.47
CA THR A 139 -15.59 18.69 7.55
C THR A 139 -16.93 19.23 7.06
N ALA A 140 -17.12 19.33 5.75
CA ALA A 140 -18.39 19.75 5.19
C ALA A 140 -19.46 18.70 5.51
N ILE A 141 -20.67 19.16 5.83
CA ILE A 141 -21.81 18.28 6.07
C ILE A 141 -22.05 17.48 4.78
N PRO A 142 -22.08 16.14 4.84
CA PRO A 142 -22.43 15.33 3.67
C PRO A 142 -23.82 15.75 3.19
N ALA A 143 -23.93 16.19 1.94
CA ALA A 143 -25.20 16.49 1.30
C ALA A 143 -25.95 15.20 0.92
#